data_AF-A0A538RQD9-F1
#
_entry.id   AF-A0A538RQD9-F1
#
_cell.length_a   1.000
_cell.length_b   1.000
_cell.length_c   1.000
_cell.angle_alpha   90.00
_cell.angle_beta   90.00
_cell.angle_gamma   90.00
#
_symmetry.space_group_name_H-M   'P 1'
#
loop_
_entity.id
_entity.type
_entity.pdbx_description
1 polymer ?
#
loop_
_entity_poly.entity_id
_entity_poly.type
_entity_poly.pdbx_seq_one_letter_code
_entity_poly.pdbx_strand_id
1 'polypeptide(L)'
;MHLERLEARLAPSAGDLDVVFGGTGKTTTDFHTGSDQLQAIAVQANGQAVAAGTTGGTVSDMALARYNRNGLLDAGFGNGGKVVASAAGLASAAHGVVIQADGKIV
;
A
#
# COMPACT_ATOMS: atom_id res chain seq x y z
N MET A 1 -42.38 -9.54 5.77
CA MET A 1 -41.03 -9.83 6.31
C MET A 1 -40.17 -10.20 5.12
N HIS A 2 -39.37 -9.26 4.63
CA HIS A 2 -38.58 -9.41 3.42
C HIS A 2 -37.14 -9.72 3.87
N LEU A 3 -36.75 -11.00 3.81
CA LEU A 3 -35.36 -11.39 3.99
C LEU A 3 -34.60 -11.06 2.71
N GLU A 4 -33.96 -9.89 2.67
CA GLU A 4 -32.91 -9.62 1.69
C GLU A 4 -31.74 -10.57 2.02
N ARG A 5 -31.53 -11.56 1.14
CA ARG A 5 -30.47 -12.57 1.24
C ARG A 5 -29.10 -11.87 1.26
N LEU A 6 -28.25 -12.31 2.20
CA LEU A 6 -26.86 -11.91 2.40
C LEU A 6 -25.90 -12.27 1.23
N GLU A 7 -26.41 -12.43 0.01
CA GLU A 7 -25.70 -13.03 -1.13
C GLU A 7 -25.34 -12.04 -2.25
N ALA A 8 -25.68 -10.75 -2.11
CA ALA A 8 -25.29 -9.75 -3.10
C ALA A 8 -23.84 -9.23 -2.94
N ARG A 9 -22.98 -9.91 -2.16
CA ARG A 9 -21.53 -9.79 -2.39
C ARG A 9 -21.22 -10.62 -3.64
N LEU A 10 -21.51 -10.05 -4.81
CA LEU A 10 -20.92 -10.51 -6.07
C LEU A 10 -19.41 -10.57 -5.83
N ALA A 11 -18.88 -11.79 -5.70
CA ALA A 11 -17.45 -11.97 -5.81
C ALA A 11 -17.06 -11.38 -7.18
N PRO A 12 -16.06 -10.47 -7.24
CA PRO A 12 -15.62 -9.92 -8.52
C PRO A 12 -15.35 -11.08 -9.47
N SER A 13 -15.81 -10.99 -10.72
CA SER A 13 -15.46 -12.00 -11.71
C SER A 13 -13.94 -11.98 -11.90
N ALA A 14 -13.34 -13.09 -12.34
CA ALA A 14 -11.89 -13.15 -12.49
C ALA A 14 -11.42 -12.04 -13.46
N GLY A 15 -10.62 -11.10 -12.95
CA GLY A 15 -10.16 -9.93 -13.71
C GLY A 15 -10.85 -8.61 -13.34
N ASP A 16 -11.95 -8.65 -12.57
CA ASP A 16 -12.58 -7.45 -12.03
C ASP A 16 -11.80 -6.89 -10.83
N LEU A 17 -11.79 -5.58 -10.69
CA LEU A 17 -11.28 -4.93 -9.49
C LEU A 17 -12.19 -5.23 -8.29
N ASP A 18 -11.58 -5.53 -7.14
CA ASP A 18 -12.29 -5.67 -5.88
C ASP A 18 -12.73 -4.28 -5.36
N VAL A 19 -13.95 -3.87 -5.68
CA VAL A 19 -14.48 -2.55 -5.33
C VAL A 19 -14.51 -2.25 -3.82
N VAL A 20 -14.39 -3.26 -2.94
CA VAL A 20 -14.26 -2.98 -1.49
C VAL A 20 -12.85 -2.53 -1.10
N PHE A 21 -11.84 -2.77 -1.93
CA PHE A 21 -10.48 -2.29 -1.74
C PHE A 21 -10.40 -0.79 -2.08
N GLY A 22 -10.09 0.05 -1.09
CA GLY A 22 -10.00 1.51 -1.28
C GLY A 22 -11.32 2.16 -1.75
N GLY A 23 -12.45 1.45 -1.65
CA GLY A 23 -13.78 1.89 -2.09
C GLY A 23 -13.97 1.96 -3.61
N THR A 24 -12.93 1.75 -4.41
CA THR A 24 -12.97 1.84 -5.88
C THR A 24 -12.15 0.76 -6.59
N GLY A 25 -11.65 -0.23 -5.86
CA GLY A 25 -10.73 -1.25 -6.40
C GLY A 25 -9.27 -0.83 -6.46
N LYS A 26 -8.95 0.37 -5.96
CA LYS A 26 -7.61 0.93 -5.94
C LYS A 26 -7.46 1.92 -4.78
N THR A 27 -6.21 2.13 -4.37
CA THR A 27 -5.81 3.19 -3.44
C THR A 27 -4.62 3.92 -4.02
N THR A 28 -4.64 5.25 -3.89
CA THR A 28 -3.50 6.12 -4.17
C THR A 28 -3.06 6.78 -2.88
N THR A 29 -1.76 6.83 -2.62
CA THR A 29 -1.20 7.48 -1.44
C THR A 29 -0.23 8.54 -1.89
N ASP A 30 -0.45 9.75 -1.38
CA ASP A 30 0.44 10.89 -1.54
C ASP A 30 1.40 10.94 -0.35
N PHE A 31 2.69 11.14 -0.63
CA PHE A 31 3.74 11.31 0.37
C PHE A 31 4.21 12.75 0.51
N HIS A 32 4.17 13.57 -0.55
CA HIS A 32 4.56 15.00 -0.55
C HIS A 32 4.27 15.72 -1.89
N THR A 33 4.73 16.95 -2.06
CA THR A 33 4.52 17.78 -3.28
C THR A 33 5.27 17.31 -4.55
N GLY A 34 5.88 16.12 -4.52
CA GLY A 34 6.75 15.60 -5.58
C GLY A 34 6.11 14.50 -6.42
N SER A 35 6.92 13.82 -7.22
CA SER A 35 6.46 12.62 -7.93
C SER A 35 6.62 11.40 -7.02
N ASP A 36 5.51 10.73 -6.76
CA ASP A 36 5.51 9.46 -6.04
C ASP A 36 5.39 8.32 -7.05
N GLN A 37 6.28 7.35 -6.92
CA GLN A 37 6.28 6.14 -7.75
C GLN A 37 6.19 4.92 -6.86
N LEU A 38 5.38 3.96 -7.28
CA LEU A 38 5.34 2.62 -6.72
C LEU A 38 6.20 1.72 -7.59
N GLN A 39 7.20 1.07 -7.01
CA GLN A 39 8.09 0.16 -7.74
C GLN A 39 7.86 -1.30 -7.34
N ALA A 40 7.50 -1.58 -6.09
CA ALA A 40 7.34 -2.94 -5.60
C ALA A 40 6.23 -3.06 -4.55
N ILE A 41 5.62 -4.23 -4.47
CA ILE A 41 4.60 -4.56 -3.48
C ILE A 41 4.82 -5.99 -2.96
N ALA A 42 4.62 -6.18 -1.65
CA ALA A 42 4.58 -7.50 -1.03
C ALA A 42 3.39 -7.60 -0.07
N VAL A 43 2.82 -8.80 0.04
CA VAL A 43 1.65 -9.07 0.89
C VAL A 43 2.08 -9.90 2.10
N GLN A 44 1.74 -9.43 3.29
CA GLN A 44 1.98 -10.13 4.54
C GLN A 44 0.99 -11.30 4.68
N ALA A 45 1.35 -12.31 5.47
CA ALA A 45 0.47 -13.47 5.73
C ALA A 45 -0.89 -13.07 6.34
N ASN A 46 -0.93 -11.93 7.03
CA ASN A 46 -2.17 -11.36 7.57
C ASN A 46 -2.97 -10.57 6.51
N GLY A 47 -2.61 -10.58 5.23
CA GLY A 47 -3.30 -9.91 4.13
C GLY A 47 -3.11 -8.39 4.08
N GLN A 48 -2.27 -7.80 4.94
CA GLN A 48 -1.81 -6.42 4.74
C GLN A 48 -0.83 -6.36 3.58
N ALA A 49 -0.77 -5.24 2.88
CA ALA A 49 0.17 -5.03 1.78
C ALA A 49 1.18 -3.94 2.14
N VAL A 50 2.44 -4.15 1.79
CA VAL A 50 3.51 -3.14 1.87
C VAL A 50 3.88 -2.75 0.46
N ALA A 51 3.70 -1.47 0.15
CA ALA A 51 4.16 -0.83 -1.07
C ALA A 51 5.49 -0.13 -0.78
N ALA A 52 6.45 -0.27 -1.68
CA ALA A 52 7.75 0.35 -1.59
C ALA A 52 8.10 1.07 -2.90
N GLY A 53 8.76 2.22 -2.77
CA GLY A 53 9.12 3.01 -3.92
C GLY A 53 9.90 4.27 -3.63
N THR A 54 9.62 5.31 -4.40
CA THR A 54 10.26 6.63 -4.30
C THR A 54 9.23 7.73 -4.11
N THR A 55 9.57 8.73 -3.30
CA THR A 55 8.84 9.99 -3.16
C THR A 55 9.79 11.17 -3.32
N GLY A 56 9.28 12.34 -3.69
CA GLY A 56 10.01 13.60 -3.56
C GLY A 56 10.19 14.42 -4.84
N GLY A 57 10.88 15.55 -4.66
CA GLY A 57 11.11 16.58 -5.68
C GLY A 57 12.55 16.60 -6.17
N THR A 58 13.34 17.62 -5.78
CA THR A 58 14.74 17.81 -6.24
C THR A 58 15.67 16.63 -5.94
N VAL A 59 15.42 15.92 -4.83
CA VAL A 59 16.10 14.68 -4.46
C VAL A 59 15.00 13.68 -4.06
N SER A 60 15.04 12.47 -4.62
CA SER A 60 14.08 11.42 -4.30
C SER A 60 14.50 10.65 -3.05
N ASP A 61 13.54 10.33 -2.20
CA ASP A 61 13.73 9.49 -1.02
C ASP A 61 13.00 8.16 -1.19
N MET A 62 13.50 7.11 -0.54
CA MET A 62 12.80 5.84 -0.42
C MET A 62 11.54 6.02 0.44
N ALA A 63 10.42 5.48 -0.02
CA ALA A 63 9.14 5.54 0.69
C ALA A 63 8.49 4.17 0.80
N LEU A 64 7.80 3.94 1.92
CA LEU A 64 6.98 2.77 2.17
C LEU A 64 5.59 3.17 2.64
N ALA A 65 4.56 2.54 2.10
CA ALA A 65 3.18 2.60 2.60
C ALA A 65 2.71 1.20 2.99
N ARG A 66 2.01 1.09 4.12
CA ARG A 66 1.34 -0.16 4.49
C ARG A 66 -0.17 0.02 4.45
N TYR A 67 -0.84 -0.94 3.83
CA TYR A 67 -2.29 -0.97 3.65
C TYR A 67 -2.89 -2.17 4.37
N ASN A 68 -4.05 -1.97 4.95
CA ASN A 68 -4.91 -3.02 5.44
C ASN A 68 -5.54 -3.80 4.28
N ARG A 69 -6.16 -4.96 4.58
CA ARG A 69 -6.87 -5.79 3.58
C ARG A 69 -7.94 -5.02 2.79
N ASN A 70 -8.51 -3.99 3.38
CA ASN A 70 -9.51 -3.12 2.75
C ASN A 70 -8.90 -2.01 1.89
N GLY A 71 -7.58 -2.00 1.69
CA GLY A 71 -6.86 -1.00 0.90
C GLY A 71 -6.66 0.35 1.58
N LEU A 72 -7.14 0.55 2.80
CA LEU A 72 -6.88 1.77 3.56
C LEU A 72 -5.51 1.71 4.23
N LEU A 73 -4.86 2.86 4.40
CA LEU A 73 -3.58 2.97 5.11
C LEU A 73 -3.69 2.38 6.53
N ASP A 74 -2.68 1.61 6.92
CA ASP A 74 -2.52 1.12 8.29
C ASP A 74 -1.93 2.24 9.16
N ALA A 75 -2.79 2.95 9.88
CA ALA A 75 -2.37 4.06 10.75
C ALA A 75 -1.34 3.65 11.83
N GLY A 76 -1.22 2.37 12.17
CA GLY A 76 -0.21 1.86 13.09
C GLY A 76 1.19 1.68 12.50
N PHE A 77 1.36 1.89 11.18
CA PHE A 77 2.64 1.81 10.50
C PHE A 77 3.26 3.19 10.29
N GLY A 78 4.45 3.42 10.86
CA GLY A 78 5.17 4.68 10.69
C GLY A 78 4.33 5.89 11.10
N ASN A 79 4.29 6.90 10.24
CA ASN A 79 3.45 8.09 10.42
C ASN A 79 2.18 7.97 9.56
N GLY A 80 1.09 7.48 10.16
CA GLY A 80 -0.21 7.39 9.51
C GLY A 80 -0.20 6.47 8.27
N GLY A 81 0.49 5.34 8.37
CA GLY A 81 0.62 4.34 7.30
C GLY A 81 1.81 4.53 6.37
N LYS A 82 2.67 5.52 6.64
CA LYS A 82 3.76 5.94 5.74
C LYS A 82 5.11 5.99 6.46
N VAL A 83 6.17 5.64 5.75
CA VAL A 83 7.56 5.83 6.15
C VAL A 83 8.31 6.47 4.98
N VAL A 84 9.08 7.52 5.26
CA VAL A 84 10.05 8.09 4.32
C VAL A 84 11.43 7.92 4.93
N ALA A 85 12.33 7.30 4.19
CA ALA A 85 13.69 7.04 4.60
C ALA A 85 14.63 7.85 3.70
N SER A 86 15.10 8.99 4.23
CA SER A 86 16.03 9.85 3.50
C SER A 86 17.48 9.39 3.67
N ALA A 87 18.26 9.43 2.59
CA ALA A 87 19.68 9.13 2.58
C ALA A 87 20.53 10.40 2.79
N ALA A 88 20.19 11.19 3.82
CA ALA A 88 20.90 12.42 4.20
C ALA A 88 21.09 13.42 3.02
N GLY A 89 20.05 13.60 2.21
CA GLY A 89 20.08 14.49 1.04
C GLY A 89 20.63 13.87 -0.24
N LEU A 90 20.94 12.57 -0.24
CA LEU A 90 21.21 11.79 -1.45
C LEU A 90 19.93 11.13 -1.96
N ALA A 91 19.88 10.92 -3.28
CA ALA A 91 18.78 10.19 -3.88
C ALA A 91 18.77 8.73 -3.40
N SER A 92 17.60 8.25 -3.01
CA SER A 92 17.35 6.87 -2.61
C SER A 92 16.03 6.37 -3.19
N ALA A 93 15.95 5.05 -3.37
CA ALA A 93 14.81 4.37 -3.97
C ALA A 93 14.70 2.92 -3.45
N ALA A 94 13.48 2.44 -3.26
CA ALA A 94 13.21 1.01 -3.15
C ALA A 94 12.75 0.45 -4.50
N HIS A 95 13.49 -0.52 -5.04
CA HIS A 95 13.11 -1.22 -6.27
C HIS A 95 12.52 -2.62 -6.02
N GLY A 96 12.61 -3.09 -4.78
CA GLY A 96 12.11 -4.38 -4.34
C GLY A 96 11.64 -4.29 -2.90
N VAL A 97 10.77 -5.22 -2.52
CA VAL A 97 10.34 -5.40 -1.14
C VAL A 97 10.01 -6.87 -0.92
N VAL A 98 10.49 -7.41 0.18
CA VAL A 98 10.26 -8.78 0.63
C VAL A 98 9.82 -8.75 2.08
N ILE A 99 8.87 -9.59 2.42
CA ILE A 99 8.46 -9.83 3.80
C ILE A 99 9.10 -11.13 4.26
N GLN A 100 9.92 -11.03 5.29
CA GLN A 100 10.57 -12.19 5.92
C GLN A 100 9.58 -12.95 6.81
N ALA A 101 9.91 -14.20 7.15
CA ALA A 101 9.05 -15.05 7.98
C ALA A 101 8.82 -14.50 9.40
N ASP A 102 9.73 -13.68 9.91
CA ASP A 102 9.60 -12.98 11.20
C ASP A 102 8.81 -11.66 11.10
N GLY A 103 8.25 -11.35 9.92
CA GLY A 103 7.46 -10.16 9.68
C GLY A 103 8.26 -8.90 9.33
N LYS A 104 9.59 -8.98 9.24
CA LYS A 104 10.42 -7.85 8.79
C LYS A 104 10.24 -7.57 7.30
N ILE A 105 10.44 -6.31 6.94
CA ILE A 105 10.38 -5.80 5.57
C ILE A 105 11.83 -5.53 5.12
N VAL A 106 12.25 -6.09 3.99
CA VAL A 106 13.60 -5.99 3.40
C VAL A 106 13.53 -5.60 1.94
#